data_AF-A0A655JNE3-F1
#
_entry.id   AF-A0A655JNE3-F1
#
_cell.length_a   1.000
_cell.length_b   1.000
_cell.length_c   1.000
_cell.angle_alpha   90.00
_cell.angle_beta   90.00
_cell.angle_gamma   90.00
#
_symmetry.space_group_name_H-M   'P 1'
#
loop_
_entity.id
_entity.type
_entity.pdbx_description
1 polymer ?
#
loop_
_entity_poly.entity_id
_entity_poly.type
_entity_poly.pdbx_seq_one_letter_code
_entity_poly.pdbx_strand_id
1 'polypeptide(L)'
;MDLDRQVVGVTAWATAEQIPVGKVVTEVGSALYGRRRTFLTLLGDPTVRRIVMKRRDRLGRFGFECVQAVLAADGRELVVVDSADVDDDVVGDITEILTSICARLYGKRAAGNRAARAVAAAARAGGHEAR
;
A
#
# COMPACT_ATOMS: atom_id res chain seq x y z
N MET A 1 1.32 -12.53 4.35
CA MET A 1 2.29 -11.73 3.58
C MET A 1 3.68 -12.20 3.95
N ASP A 2 4.46 -12.66 2.99
CA ASP A 2 5.85 -13.07 3.22
C ASP A 2 6.77 -11.89 2.86
N LEU A 3 7.38 -11.28 3.88
CA LEU A 3 8.30 -10.15 3.73
C LEU A 3 9.65 -10.58 3.19
N ASP A 4 10.13 -11.76 3.55
CA ASP A 4 11.44 -12.26 3.15
C ASP A 4 11.45 -12.54 1.65
N ARG A 5 10.37 -13.15 1.14
CA ARG A 5 10.18 -13.32 -0.31
C ARG A 5 10.11 -11.99 -1.06
N GLN A 6 9.60 -10.93 -0.44
CA GLN A 6 9.58 -9.60 -1.06
C GLN A 6 10.96 -8.96 -1.11
N VAL A 7 11.72 -9.04 -0.02
CA VAL A 7 13.10 -8.58 0.04
C VAL A 7 13.93 -9.29 -1.02
N VAL A 8 13.86 -10.62 -1.09
CA VAL A 8 14.61 -11.41 -2.10
C VAL A 8 14.26 -10.95 -3.51
N GLY A 9 12.98 -10.77 -3.83
CA GLY A 9 12.54 -10.33 -5.16
C GLY A 9 13.07 -8.94 -5.54
N VAL A 10 12.95 -7.96 -4.65
CA VAL A 10 13.40 -6.58 -4.91
C VAL A 10 14.93 -6.50 -5.01
N THR A 11 15.64 -7.23 -4.16
CA THR A 11 17.12 -7.22 -4.15
C THR A 11 17.69 -7.94 -5.36
N ALA A 12 17.05 -9.03 -5.81
CA ALA A 12 17.43 -9.72 -7.04
C ALA A 12 17.23 -8.83 -8.27
N TRP A 13 16.11 -8.12 -8.35
CA TRP A 13 15.87 -7.15 -9.42
C TRP A 13 16.89 -6.01 -9.41
N ALA A 14 17.16 -5.41 -8.23
CA ALA A 14 18.14 -4.33 -8.13
C ALA A 14 19.54 -4.78 -8.57
N THR A 15 19.92 -6.01 -8.21
CA THR A 15 21.18 -6.62 -8.67
C THR A 15 21.21 -6.78 -10.20
N ALA A 16 20.12 -7.26 -10.80
CA ALA A 16 20.01 -7.43 -12.26
C ALA A 16 20.12 -6.10 -13.02
N GLU A 17 19.53 -5.04 -12.47
CA GLU A 17 19.60 -3.67 -13.01
C GLU A 17 20.90 -2.93 -12.67
N GLN A 18 21.85 -3.60 -11.99
CA GLN A 18 23.12 -3.02 -11.52
C GLN A 18 22.94 -1.78 -10.63
N ILE A 19 21.83 -1.73 -9.87
CA ILE A 19 21.52 -0.65 -8.95
C ILE A 19 22.10 -0.99 -7.57
N PRO A 20 23.04 -0.19 -7.01
CA PRO A 20 23.58 -0.45 -5.69
C PRO A 20 22.51 -0.28 -4.61
N VAL A 21 22.35 -1.31 -3.77
CA VAL A 21 21.39 -1.30 -2.66
C VAL A 21 22.04 -0.68 -1.43
N GLY A 22 21.71 0.57 -1.12
CA GLY A 22 22.22 1.25 0.08
C GLY A 22 21.54 0.80 1.37
N LYS A 23 20.24 0.49 1.32
CA LYS A 23 19.46 0.09 2.49
C LYS A 23 18.25 -0.75 2.09
N VAL A 24 18.06 -1.89 2.75
CA VAL A 24 16.83 -2.68 2.67
C VAL A 24 15.95 -2.34 3.87
N VAL A 25 14.67 -2.12 3.63
CA VAL A 25 13.73 -1.72 4.66
C VAL A 25 12.43 -2.51 4.53
N THR A 26 11.95 -3.05 5.65
CA THR A 26 10.66 -3.74 5.73
C THR A 26 9.75 -2.97 6.68
N GLU A 27 8.48 -2.87 6.31
CA GLU A 27 7.46 -2.23 7.14
C GLU A 27 6.17 -3.02 7.02
N VAL A 28 5.58 -3.35 8.18
CA VAL A 28 4.22 -3.90 8.25
C VAL A 28 3.31 -2.77 8.65
N GLY A 29 2.43 -2.39 7.73
CA GLY A 29 1.48 -1.32 7.95
C GLY A 29 0.33 -1.41 6.97
N SER A 30 -0.80 -0.86 7.37
CA SER A 30 -1.96 -0.69 6.50
C SER A 30 -1.62 0.18 5.29
N ALA A 31 -2.15 -0.21 4.13
CA ALA A 31 -2.05 0.56 2.90
C ALA A 31 -2.84 1.89 3.01
N LEU A 32 -3.83 1.99 3.89
CA LEU A 32 -4.71 3.16 3.95
C LEU A 32 -4.51 4.00 5.21
N TYR A 33 -4.26 3.36 6.36
CA TYR A 33 -4.22 3.99 7.68
C TYR A 33 -3.11 3.44 8.58
N GLY A 34 -2.00 3.01 7.98
CA GLY A 34 -0.78 2.64 8.71
C GLY A 34 0.04 3.88 9.07
N ARG A 35 0.58 3.95 10.30
CA ARG A 35 1.70 4.86 10.60
C ARG A 35 2.93 4.34 9.86
N ARG A 36 3.07 4.72 8.59
CA ARG A 36 4.19 4.31 7.75
C ARG A 36 5.46 5.08 8.08
N ARG A 37 5.88 5.00 9.34
CA ARG A 37 6.96 5.82 9.89
C ARG A 37 8.22 5.61 9.07
N THR A 38 8.48 4.37 8.67
CA THR A 38 9.71 4.04 7.97
C THR A 38 9.69 4.52 6.53
N PHE A 39 8.59 4.31 5.81
CA PHE A 39 8.42 4.86 4.46
C PHE A 39 8.45 6.39 4.45
N LEU A 40 7.78 7.05 5.41
CA LEU A 40 7.79 8.51 5.53
C LEU A 40 9.20 9.05 5.84
N THR A 41 10.00 8.34 6.64
CA THR A 41 11.40 8.70 6.86
C THR A 41 12.21 8.64 5.56
N LEU A 42 12.01 7.63 4.70
CA LEU A 42 12.69 7.55 3.40
C LEU A 42 12.26 8.67 2.46
N LEU A 43 10.97 9.02 2.44
CA LEU A 43 10.47 10.14 1.64
C LEU A 43 11.07 11.48 2.09
N GLY A 44 11.18 11.69 3.41
CA GLY A 44 11.73 12.91 4.00
C GLY A 44 13.26 13.04 3.93
N ASP A 45 13.98 11.98 3.58
CA ASP A 45 15.43 12.00 3.44
C ASP A 45 15.84 12.40 2.00
N PRO A 46 16.40 13.60 1.77
CA PRO A 46 16.76 14.07 0.44
C PRO A 46 17.98 13.33 -0.14
N THR A 47 18.72 12.57 0.67
CA THR A 47 19.86 11.77 0.18
C THR A 47 19.39 10.50 -0.55
N VAL A 48 18.14 10.08 -0.32
CA VAL A 48 17.54 8.90 -0.95
C VAL A 48 17.07 9.25 -2.36
N ARG A 49 17.91 8.96 -3.36
CA ARG A 49 17.64 9.25 -4.78
C ARG A 49 16.63 8.33 -5.45
N ARG A 50 16.57 7.06 -5.04
CA ARG A 50 15.71 6.04 -5.63
C ARG A 50 15.11 5.16 -4.54
N ILE A 51 13.80 4.99 -4.57
CA ILE A 51 13.07 4.07 -3.70
C ILE A 51 12.51 2.96 -4.58
N VAL A 52 12.91 1.72 -4.32
CA VAL A 52 12.47 0.55 -5.07
C VAL A 52 11.54 -0.28 -4.19
N MET A 53 10.41 -0.71 -4.73
CA MET A 53 9.47 -1.57 -4.04
C MET A 53 8.88 -2.62 -4.96
N LYS A 54 8.36 -3.68 -4.35
CA LYS A 54 7.78 -4.77 -5.14
C LYS A 54 6.48 -4.35 -5.81
N ARG A 55 5.54 -3.74 -5.07
CA ARG A 55 4.17 -3.50 -5.52
C ARG A 55 3.64 -2.11 -5.18
N ARG A 56 2.75 -1.61 -6.03
CA ARG A 56 2.10 -0.29 -5.90
C ARG A 56 1.10 -0.19 -4.75
N ASP A 57 0.33 -1.25 -4.50
CA ASP A 57 -0.69 -1.34 -3.43
C ASP A 57 -0.11 -1.04 -2.03
N ARG A 58 1.18 -1.31 -1.84
CA ARG A 58 1.92 -1.04 -0.59
C ARG A 58 2.09 0.45 -0.29
N LEU A 59 2.03 1.30 -1.31
CA LEU A 59 2.08 2.75 -1.13
C LEU A 59 0.71 3.35 -0.82
N GLY A 60 -0.33 2.52 -0.77
CA GLY A 60 -1.70 2.94 -0.59
C GLY A 60 -2.36 3.03 -1.95
N ARG A 61 -3.57 2.50 -2.05
CA ARG A 61 -4.38 2.56 -3.27
C ARG A 61 -4.61 3.98 -3.77
N PHE A 62 -4.37 4.98 -2.92
CA PHE A 62 -4.48 6.40 -3.23
C PHE A 62 -3.15 7.11 -2.94
N GLY A 63 -2.74 7.99 -3.85
CA GLY A 63 -1.61 8.90 -3.65
C GLY A 63 -0.26 8.42 -4.18
N PHE A 64 -0.17 7.22 -4.79
CA PHE A 64 1.06 6.76 -5.43
C PHE A 64 1.55 7.74 -6.50
N GLU A 65 0.66 8.17 -7.40
CA GLU A 65 0.99 9.13 -8.46
C GLU A 65 1.44 10.48 -7.89
N CYS A 66 0.81 10.93 -6.80
CA CYS A 66 1.22 12.17 -6.14
C CYS A 66 2.63 12.05 -5.55
N VAL A 67 2.93 10.94 -4.85
CA VAL A 67 4.26 10.71 -4.29
C VAL A 67 5.31 10.57 -5.40
N GLN A 68 4.98 9.86 -6.48
CA GLN A 68 5.86 9.73 -7.64
C GLN A 68 6.13 11.09 -8.29
N ALA A 69 5.10 11.92 -8.49
CA ALA A 69 5.24 13.26 -9.06
C ALA A 69 6.10 14.18 -8.18
N VAL A 70 5.91 14.14 -6.85
CA VAL A 70 6.71 14.94 -5.91
C VAL A 70 8.18 14.50 -5.91
N LEU A 71 8.45 13.20 -5.91
CA LEU A 71 9.81 12.69 -6.01
C LEU A 71 10.45 13.08 -7.34
N ALA A 72 9.72 12.94 -8.45
CA ALA A 72 10.22 13.30 -9.78
C ALA A 72 10.56 14.80 -9.87
N ALA A 73 9.76 15.67 -9.24
CA ALA A 73 10.04 17.11 -9.17
C ALA A 73 11.34 17.44 -8.41
N ASP A 74 11.78 16.56 -7.50
CA ASP A 74 13.03 16.65 -6.74
C ASP A 74 14.19 15.86 -7.39
N GLY A 75 14.01 15.36 -8.62
CA GLY A 75 15.00 14.53 -9.32
C GLY A 75 15.21 13.15 -8.68
N ARG A 76 14.22 12.67 -7.92
CA ARG A 76 14.20 11.38 -7.23
C ARG A 76 13.22 10.44 -7.91
N GLU A 77 13.42 9.14 -7.70
CA GLU A 77 12.68 8.11 -8.42
C GLU A 77 11.97 7.13 -7.47
N LEU A 78 10.76 6.76 -7.84
CA LEU A 78 9.98 5.70 -7.21
C LEU A 78 9.76 4.57 -8.21
N VAL A 79 10.36 3.40 -7.97
CA VAL A 79 10.35 2.26 -8.89
C VAL A 79 9.55 1.11 -8.32
N VAL A 80 8.69 0.52 -9.15
CA VAL A 80 7.91 -0.69 -8.83
C VAL A 80 8.41 -1.85 -9.69
N VAL A 81 8.89 -2.91 -9.03
CA VAL A 81 9.56 -4.07 -9.67
C VAL A 81 8.57 -5.04 -10.31
N ASP A 82 7.39 -5.20 -9.71
CA ASP A 82 6.40 -6.18 -10.12
C ASP A 82 5.04 -5.48 -10.22
N SER A 83 4.66 -5.13 -11.46
CA SER A 83 3.36 -4.58 -11.78
C SER A 83 2.33 -5.66 -12.10
N ALA A 84 2.64 -6.94 -11.93
CA ALA A 84 1.66 -7.99 -12.16
C ALA A 84 0.49 -7.79 -11.20
N ASP A 85 -0.66 -7.44 -11.77
CA ASP A 85 -1.95 -7.33 -11.11
C ASP A 85 -2.25 -8.67 -10.41
N VAL A 86 -1.94 -8.74 -9.11
CA VAL A 86 -2.34 -9.86 -8.27
C VAL A 86 -3.41 -9.35 -7.34
N ASP A 87 -4.63 -9.81 -7.63
CA ASP A 87 -5.87 -9.71 -6.87
C ASP A 87 -5.94 -8.44 -6.03
N ASP A 88 -6.43 -7.38 -6.67
CA ASP A 88 -6.87 -6.21 -5.96
C ASP A 88 -7.89 -6.66 -4.90
N ASP A 89 -7.47 -6.80 -3.64
CA ASP A 89 -8.35 -7.05 -2.50
C ASP A 89 -9.19 -5.79 -2.22
N VAL A 90 -10.05 -5.43 -3.18
CA VAL A 90 -11.01 -4.33 -3.13
C VAL A 90 -11.84 -4.42 -1.87
N VAL A 91 -12.22 -5.65 -1.52
CA VAL A 91 -12.98 -5.95 -0.31
C VAL A 91 -12.18 -5.59 0.94
N GLY A 92 -10.92 -6.01 1.05
CA GLY A 92 -10.04 -5.72 2.18
C GLY A 92 -9.82 -4.23 2.36
N ASP A 93 -9.48 -3.50 1.29
CA ASP A 93 -9.26 -2.05 1.40
C ASP A 93 -10.54 -1.28 1.71
N ILE A 94 -11.68 -1.59 1.07
CA ILE A 94 -12.96 -0.94 1.42
C ILE A 94 -13.31 -1.23 2.88
N THR A 95 -13.08 -2.47 3.35
CA THR A 95 -13.29 -2.84 4.75
C THR A 95 -12.42 -2.00 5.67
N GLU A 96 -11.17 -1.75 5.31
CA GLU A 96 -10.24 -0.94 6.10
C GLU A 96 -10.62 0.55 6.11
N ILE A 97 -11.02 1.12 4.96
CA ILE A 97 -11.54 2.50 4.88
C ILE A 97 -12.76 2.64 5.78
N LEU A 98 -13.74 1.75 5.63
CA LEU A 98 -14.97 1.79 6.42
C LEU A 98 -14.69 1.56 7.90
N THR A 99 -13.73 0.71 8.25
CA THR A 99 -13.32 0.52 9.64
C THR A 99 -12.75 1.81 10.23
N SER A 100 -11.90 2.51 9.47
CA SER A 100 -11.30 3.79 9.86
C SER A 100 -12.34 4.90 10.04
N ILE A 101 -13.35 4.96 9.17
CA ILE A 101 -14.47 5.90 9.27
C ILE A 101 -15.37 5.52 10.45
N CYS A 102 -15.76 4.25 10.58
CA CYS A 102 -16.61 3.78 11.68
C CYS A 102 -15.93 3.96 13.04
N ALA A 103 -14.61 3.84 13.13
CA ALA A 103 -13.87 4.12 14.37
C ALA A 103 -13.99 5.58 14.81
N ARG A 104 -14.01 6.52 13.85
CA ARG A 104 -14.20 7.95 14.11
C ARG A 104 -15.64 8.29 14.47
N LEU A 105 -16.62 7.66 13.79
CA LEU A 105 -18.05 7.94 13.99
C LEU A 105 -18.65 7.25 15.23
N TYR A 106 -18.24 6.00 15.49
CA TYR A 106 -18.92 5.11 16.44
C TYR A 106 -17.99 4.53 17.51
N GLY A 107 -16.72 4.92 17.49
CA GLY A 107 -15.69 4.38 18.38
C GLY A 107 -15.12 3.04 17.92
N LYS A 108 -13.90 2.75 18.39
CA LYS A 108 -13.09 1.60 17.93
C LYS A 108 -13.77 0.24 18.15
N ARG A 109 -14.53 0.09 19.24
CA ARG A 109 -15.16 -1.20 19.61
C ARG A 109 -16.20 -1.67 18.60
N ALA A 110 -16.95 -0.74 17.99
CA ALA A 110 -17.99 -1.09 17.03
C ALA A 110 -17.50 -1.07 15.57
N ALA A 111 -16.32 -0.51 15.32
CA ALA A 111 -15.85 -0.16 13.99
C ALA A 111 -15.71 -1.35 13.05
N GLY A 112 -14.99 -2.40 13.47
CA GLY A 112 -14.73 -3.57 12.63
C GLY A 112 -16.00 -4.32 12.25
N ASN A 113 -16.90 -4.56 13.21
CA ASN A 113 -18.17 -5.24 12.94
C ASN A 113 -19.07 -4.41 12.00
N ARG A 114 -19.15 -3.08 12.21
CA ARG A 114 -19.95 -2.21 11.35
C ARG A 114 -19.41 -2.17 9.92
N ALA A 115 -18.10 -2.06 9.74
CA ALA A 115 -17.46 -2.07 8.43
C ALA A 115 -17.70 -3.41 7.71
N ALA A 116 -17.47 -4.54 8.36
CA ALA A 116 -17.71 -5.86 7.79
C ALA A 116 -19.17 -6.05 7.35
N ARG A 117 -20.13 -5.60 8.17
CA ARG A 117 -21.56 -5.65 7.83
C ARG A 117 -21.90 -4.78 6.62
N ALA A 118 -21.34 -3.57 6.53
CA ALA A 118 -21.55 -2.67 5.40
C ALA A 118 -21.02 -3.26 4.10
N VAL A 119 -19.80 -3.82 4.12
CA VAL A 119 -19.21 -4.50 2.96
C VAL A 119 -20.03 -5.72 2.54
N ALA A 120 -20.44 -6.55 3.50
CA ALA A 120 -21.29 -7.70 3.21
C ALA A 120 -22.68 -7.32 2.67
N ALA A 121 -23.23 -6.17 3.07
CA ALA A 121 -24.50 -5.67 2.53
C ALA A 121 -24.33 -5.22 1.07
N ALA A 122 -23.27 -4.47 0.76
CA ALA A 122 -22.96 -4.04 -0.61
C ALA A 122 -22.73 -5.21 -1.57
N ALA A 123 -21.99 -6.24 -1.13
CA ALA A 123 -21.75 -7.44 -1.93
C ALA A 123 -23.04 -8.22 -2.26
N ARG A 124 -24.03 -8.22 -1.36
CA ARG A 124 -25.34 -8.86 -1.61
C ARG A 124 -26.22 -8.06 -2.57
N ALA A 125 -26.15 -6.73 -2.51
CA ALA A 125 -26.93 -5.86 -3.39
C ALA A 125 -26.50 -5.99 -4.86
N GLY A 126 -25.19 -6.11 -5.13
CA GLY A 126 -24.67 -6.32 -6.49
C GLY A 126 -25.00 -7.68 -7.12
N GLY A 127 -25.43 -8.67 -6.32
CA GLY A 127 -25.90 -9.97 -6.82
C GLY A 127 -27.35 -9.95 -7.32
N HIS A 128 -28.10 -8.86 -7.11
CA HIS A 128 -29.52 -8.76 -7.51
C HIS A 128 -29.72 -8.11 -8.89
N GLU A 129 -28.68 -7.53 -9.49
CA GLU A 129 -28.74 -6.88 -10.81
C GLU A 129 -28.32 -7.81 -11.97
N ALA A 130 -27.90 -9.05 -11.68
CA ALA A 130 -27.41 -10.02 -12.67
C ALA A 130 -28.43 -11.12 -13.04
N ARG A 131 -29.75 -10.87 -12.88
CA ARG A 131 -30.80 -11.84 -13.25
C ARG A 131 -31.88 -11.23 -14.14
#